data_AF-A0A957TBB6-F1
#
_entry.id   AF-A0A957TBB6-F1
#
_cell.length_a   1.000
_cell.length_b   1.000
_cell.length_c   1.000
_cell.angle_alpha   90.00
_cell.angle_beta   90.00
_cell.angle_gamma   90.00
#
_symmetry.space_group_name_H-M   'P 1'
#
loop_
_entity.id
_entity.type
_entity.pdbx_description
1 polymer ?
#
loop_
_entity_poly.entity_id
_entity_poly.type
_entity_poly.pdbx_seq_one_letter_code
_entity_poly.pdbx_strand_id
1 'polypeptide(L)'
;MNIWLVMVLGGLITFGMRFSFIFLFGRFEVPETMRRALHYVPPAVLSAIIFPELLIRNGSFDITLDNTRLLAGIVAIVTAWYSRSTLLTILIGMAALFLIQWIL
;
A
#
# COMPACT_ATOMS: atom_id res chain seq x y z
N MET A 1 12.14 11.79 26.42
CA MET A 1 11.37 10.56 26.14
C MET A 1 12.38 9.48 25.76
N ASN A 2 12.59 8.46 26.59
CA ASN A 2 13.61 7.44 26.31
C ASN A 2 13.09 6.51 25.20
N ILE A 3 13.89 6.32 24.14
CA ILE A 3 13.54 5.51 22.95
C ILE A 3 13.10 4.09 23.37
N TRP A 4 13.73 3.54 24.40
CA TRP A 4 13.37 2.26 25.02
C TRP A 4 11.92 2.19 25.47
N LEU A 5 11.41 3.25 26.10
CA LEU A 5 10.04 3.30 26.60
C LEU A 5 9.04 3.33 25.43
N VAL A 6 9.36 4.06 24.35
CA VAL A 6 8.53 4.11 23.14
C VAL A 6 8.49 2.76 22.42
N MET A 7 9.63 2.06 22.33
CA MET A 7 9.69 0.73 21.72
C MET A 7 8.86 -0.30 22.49
N VAL A 8 8.99 -0.32 23.83
CA VAL A 8 8.24 -1.25 24.68
C VAL A 8 6.75 -0.95 24.62
N LEU A 9 6.32 0.32 24.75
CA LEU A 9 4.91 0.69 24.64
C LEU A 9 4.34 0.39 23.26
N GLY A 10 5.04 0.76 22.19
CA GLY A 10 4.61 0.48 20.82
C GLY A 10 4.48 -1.01 20.52
N GLY A 11 5.43 -1.80 21.03
CA GLY A 11 5.37 -3.27 20.96
C GLY A 11 4.16 -3.83 21.70
N LEU A 12 3.90 -3.36 22.93
CA LEU A 12 2.77 -3.81 23.74
C LEU A 12 1.42 -3.46 23.09
N ILE A 13 1.30 -2.25 22.54
CA ILE A 13 0.09 -1.78 21.85
C ILE A 13 -0.16 -2.61 20.58
N THR A 14 0.87 -2.83 19.76
CA THR A 14 0.76 -3.62 18.52
C THR A 14 0.41 -5.07 18.82
N PHE A 15 1.05 -5.64 19.84
CA PHE A 15 0.76 -6.99 20.31
C PHE A 15 -0.68 -7.09 20.86
N GLY A 16 -1.09 -6.14 21.70
CA GLY A 16 -2.44 -6.08 22.25
C GLY A 16 -3.52 -5.98 21.17
N MET A 17 -3.33 -5.13 20.16
CA MET A 17 -4.24 -5.06 19.02
C MET A 17 -4.34 -6.41 18.28
N ARG A 18 -3.21 -7.03 17.93
CA ARG A 18 -3.23 -8.33 17.23
C ARG A 18 -3.85 -9.44 18.09
N PHE A 19 -3.49 -9.50 19.37
CA PHE A 19 -3.98 -10.50 20.30
C PHE A 19 -5.48 -10.36 20.58
N SER A 20 -5.99 -9.11 20.65
CA SER A 20 -7.42 -8.83 20.82
C SER A 20 -8.26 -9.44 19.70
N PHE A 21 -7.82 -9.31 18.44
CA PHE A 21 -8.50 -9.97 17.32
C PHE A 21 -8.46 -11.49 17.47
N ILE A 22 -7.30 -12.10 17.73
CA ILE A 22 -7.16 -13.57 17.85
C ILE A 22 -8.04 -14.13 18.98
N PHE A 23 -8.08 -13.47 20.13
CA PHE A 23 -8.89 -13.88 21.27
C PHE A 23 -10.40 -13.71 21.00
N LEU A 24 -10.78 -12.65 20.28
CA LEU A 24 -12.16 -12.41 19.86
C LEU A 24 -12.64 -13.45 18.83
N PHE A 25 -11.79 -13.83 17.88
CA PHE A 25 -12.05 -14.91 16.91
C PHE A 25 -12.25 -16.29 17.56
N GLY A 26 -11.72 -16.51 18.76
CA GLY A 26 -11.90 -17.76 19.51
C GLY A 26 -13.18 -17.84 20.35
N ARG A 27 -13.91 -16.72 20.53
CA ARG A 27 -15.14 -16.69 21.35
C ARG A 27 -16.41 -16.26 20.60
N PHE A 28 -16.27 -15.57 19.47
CA PHE A 28 -17.39 -15.20 18.62
C PHE A 28 -17.20 -15.82 17.23
N GLU A 29 -18.19 -16.59 16.76
CA GLU A 29 -18.28 -16.98 15.36
C GLU A 29 -18.48 -15.72 14.52
N VAL A 30 -17.37 -15.24 13.94
CA VAL A 30 -17.38 -14.03 13.13
C VAL A 30 -18.23 -14.29 11.89
N PRO A 31 -19.25 -13.44 11.59
CA PRO A 31 -20.12 -13.67 10.45
C PRO A 31 -19.31 -13.72 9.15
N GLU A 32 -19.68 -14.62 8.25
CA GLU A 32 -18.97 -14.89 6.98
C GLU A 32 -18.72 -13.61 6.15
N THR A 33 -19.60 -12.61 6.25
CA THR A 33 -19.43 -11.30 5.62
C THR A 33 -18.21 -10.55 6.15
N MET A 34 -18.00 -10.55 7.47
CA MET A 34 -16.86 -9.84 8.09
C MET A 34 -15.55 -10.58 7.85
N ARG A 35 -15.56 -11.92 7.86
CA ARG A 35 -14.39 -12.73 7.47
C ARG A 35 -13.96 -12.44 6.03
N ARG A 36 -14.91 -12.36 5.10
CA ARG A 36 -14.64 -11.96 3.72
C ARG A 36 -14.08 -10.55 3.63
N ALA A 37 -14.69 -9.58 4.33
CA ALA A 37 -14.21 -8.19 4.34
C ALA A 37 -12.75 -8.08 4.85
N LEU A 38 -12.39 -8.80 5.91
CA LEU A 38 -11.03 -8.80 6.47
C LEU A 38 -9.98 -9.33 5.49
N HIS A 39 -10.34 -10.27 4.61
CA HIS A 39 -9.42 -10.76 3.57
C HIS A 39 -9.09 -9.71 2.51
N TYR A 40 -9.97 -8.72 2.30
CA TYR A 40 -9.75 -7.60 1.38
C TYR A 40 -9.04 -6.40 2.01
N VAL A 41 -8.81 -6.40 3.33
CA VAL A 41 -8.13 -5.29 4.01
C VAL A 41 -6.71 -5.08 3.45
N PRO A 42 -5.84 -6.10 3.32
CA PRO A 42 -4.48 -5.87 2.82
C PRO A 42 -4.42 -5.22 1.43
N PRO A 43 -5.12 -5.72 0.38
CA PRO A 43 -5.09 -5.07 -0.93
C PRO A 43 -5.77 -3.69 -0.90
N ALA A 44 -6.86 -3.50 -0.14
CA ALA A 44 -7.53 -2.20 -0.05
C ALA A 44 -6.63 -1.12 0.59
N VAL A 45 -5.90 -1.47 1.65
CA VAL A 45 -4.96 -0.56 2.31
C VAL A 45 -3.81 -0.20 1.38
N LEU A 46 -3.24 -1.18 0.66
CA LEU A 46 -2.18 -0.91 -0.32
C LEU A 46 -2.68 0.03 -1.43
N SER A 47 -3.86 -0.23 -2.00
CA SER A 47 -4.47 0.66 -2.99
C SER A 47 -4.72 2.07 -2.45
N ALA A 48 -5.20 2.19 -1.20
CA ALA A 48 -5.47 3.47 -0.56
C ALA A 48 -4.20 4.30 -0.29
N ILE A 49 -3.05 3.66 -0.09
CA ILE A 49 -1.75 4.34 0.09
C ILE A 49 -1.17 4.76 -1.26
N ILE A 50 -1.21 3.86 -2.25
CA ILE A 50 -0.60 4.08 -3.57
C ILE A 50 -1.37 5.14 -4.38
N PHE A 51 -2.71 5.13 -4.32
CA PHE A 51 -3.56 6.04 -5.09
C PHE A 51 -3.22 7.54 -4.88
N PRO A 52 -3.21 8.09 -3.66
CA PRO A 52 -2.84 9.49 -3.45
C PRO A 52 -1.38 9.76 -3.81
N GLU A 53 -0.47 8.79 -3.63
CA GLU A 53 0.94 8.96 -3.97
C GLU A 53 1.19 9.16 -5.48
N LEU A 54 0.29 8.62 -6.32
CA LEU A 54 0.31 8.81 -7.77
C LEU A 54 -0.38 10.10 -8.23
N LEU A 55 -1.51 10.47 -7.61
CA LEU A 55 -2.42 11.52 -8.09
C LEU A 55 -2.21 12.89 -7.43
N ILE A 56 -1.70 12.93 -6.20
CA ILE A 56 -1.58 14.16 -5.41
C ILE A 56 -0.11 14.58 -5.38
N ARG A 57 0.17 15.75 -5.97
CA ARG A 57 1.49 16.39 -5.92
C ARG A 57 1.33 17.80 -5.35
N ASN A 58 2.13 18.15 -4.34
CA ASN A 58 2.10 19.45 -3.66
C ASN A 58 0.72 19.88 -3.12
N GLY A 59 -0.14 18.93 -2.75
CA GLY A 59 -1.47 19.22 -2.20
C GLY A 59 -2.56 19.50 -3.24
N SER A 60 -2.24 19.43 -4.54
CA SER A 60 -3.21 19.51 -5.64
C SER A 60 -3.28 18.19 -6.42
N PHE A 61 -4.46 17.92 -7.00
CA PHE A 61 -4.60 16.84 -7.98
C PHE A 61 -3.83 17.21 -9.25
N ASP A 62 -2.76 16.48 -9.53
CA ASP A 62 -1.92 16.71 -10.68
C ASP A 62 -2.06 15.54 -11.66
N ILE A 63 -3.12 15.62 -12.47
CA ILE A 63 -3.46 14.66 -13.54
C ILE A 63 -2.79 15.08 -14.86
N THR A 64 -1.81 15.98 -14.79
CA THR A 64 -1.09 16.46 -15.96
C THR A 64 -0.14 15.36 -16.47
N LEU A 65 0.11 15.35 -17.78
CA LEU A 65 1.14 14.50 -18.40
C LEU A 65 2.57 14.82 -17.91
N ASP A 66 2.75 15.94 -17.20
CA ASP A 66 3.99 16.32 -16.53
C ASP A 66 4.24 15.51 -15.24
N ASN A 67 3.21 14.83 -14.72
CA ASN A 67 3.36 14.02 -13.53
C ASN A 67 4.06 12.69 -13.87
N THR A 68 5.39 12.70 -13.75
CA THR A 68 6.28 11.55 -13.91
C THR A 68 5.80 10.32 -13.14
N ARG A 69 5.30 10.51 -11.90
CA ARG A 69 4.85 9.41 -11.04
C ARG A 69 3.56 8.78 -11.57
N LEU A 70 2.63 9.58 -12.05
CA LEU A 70 1.38 9.10 -12.64
C LEU A 70 1.66 8.26 -13.90
N LEU A 71 2.51 8.79 -14.81
CA LEU A 71 2.89 8.07 -16.03
C LEU A 71 3.62 6.76 -15.73
N ALA A 72 4.61 6.78 -14.82
CA ALA A 72 5.31 5.58 -14.39
C ALA A 72 4.37 4.56 -13.72
N GLY A 73 3.41 5.05 -12.92
CA GLY A 73 2.37 4.22 -12.30
C GLY A 73 1.48 3.52 -13.33
N ILE A 74 1.06 4.21 -14.38
CA ILE A 74 0.29 3.62 -15.48
C ILE A 74 1.09 2.52 -16.19
N VAL A 75 2.37 2.78 -16.50
CA VAL A 75 3.26 1.78 -17.10
C VAL A 75 3.42 0.57 -16.19
N ALA A 76 3.58 0.78 -14.88
CA ALA A 76 3.65 -0.29 -13.90
C ALA A 76 2.36 -1.12 -13.86
N ILE A 77 1.18 -0.49 -13.90
CA ILE A 77 -0.12 -1.18 -13.92
C ILE A 77 -0.27 -2.05 -15.17
N VAL A 78 0.04 -1.49 -16.36
CA VAL A 78 -0.02 -2.23 -17.63
C VAL A 78 0.93 -3.42 -17.61
N THR A 79 2.15 -3.21 -17.09
CA THR A 79 3.15 -4.27 -16.97
C THR A 79 2.71 -5.35 -15.99
N ALA A 80 2.14 -4.98 -14.85
CA ALA A 80 1.62 -5.92 -13.86
C ALA A 80 0.55 -6.82 -14.47
N TRP A 81 -0.35 -6.22 -15.27
CA TRP A 81 -1.42 -6.95 -15.94
C TRP A 81 -0.88 -7.95 -16.96
N TYR A 82 0.12 -7.56 -17.75
CA TYR A 82 0.70 -8.43 -18.78
C TYR A 82 1.62 -9.51 -18.20
N SER A 83 2.50 -9.14 -17.28
CA SER A 83 3.59 -10.00 -16.82
C SER A 83 3.16 -10.99 -15.72
N ARG A 84 2.12 -10.68 -14.94
CA ARG A 84 1.72 -11.41 -13.71
C ARG A 84 2.89 -11.66 -12.72
N SER A 85 4.04 -11.01 -12.90
CA SER A 85 5.23 -11.13 -12.09
C SER A 85 5.50 -9.82 -11.35
N THR A 86 5.55 -9.89 -10.03
CA THR A 86 5.83 -8.74 -9.15
C THR A 86 7.22 -8.17 -9.40
N LEU A 87 8.23 -9.03 -9.58
CA LEU A 87 9.61 -8.59 -9.85
C LEU A 87 9.73 -7.80 -11.16
N LEU A 88 9.11 -8.29 -12.24
CA LEU A 88 9.13 -7.59 -13.54
C LEU A 88 8.38 -6.26 -13.47
N THR A 89 7.26 -6.23 -12.75
CA THR A 89 6.49 -5.00 -12.52
C THR A 89 7.34 -3.94 -11.81
N ILE A 90 8.07 -4.35 -10.76
CA ILE A 90 8.94 -3.44 -10.00
C ILE A 90 10.09 -2.93 -10.88
N LEU A 91 10.77 -3.82 -11.61
CA LEU A 91 11.89 -3.45 -12.49
C LEU A 91 11.46 -2.47 -13.59
N ILE A 92 10.38 -2.79 -14.31
CA ILE A 92 9.89 -1.97 -15.42
C ILE A 92 9.28 -0.67 -14.90
N GLY A 93 8.55 -0.69 -13.79
CA GLY A 93 8.01 0.51 -13.15
C GLY A 93 9.11 1.47 -12.70
N MET A 94 10.18 0.96 -12.07
CA MET A 94 11.34 1.79 -11.70
C MET A 94 12.07 2.32 -12.94
N ALA A 95 12.31 1.48 -13.95
CA ALA A 95 12.96 1.90 -15.18
C ALA A 95 12.16 3.00 -15.90
N ALA A 96 10.82 2.87 -15.97
CA ALA A 96 9.93 3.88 -16.53
C ALA A 96 9.99 5.19 -15.74
N LEU A 97 9.95 5.12 -14.40
CA LEU A 97 10.08 6.31 -13.56
C LEU A 97 11.40 7.04 -13.82
N PHE A 98 12.52 6.32 -13.84
CA PHE A 98 13.84 6.92 -14.11
C PHE A 98 13.92 7.53 -15.51
N LEU A 99 13.40 6.85 -16.53
CA LEU A 99 13.41 7.35 -17.91
C LEU A 99 12.57 8.62 -18.06
N ILE A 100 11.35 8.62 -17.50
CA ILE A 100 10.46 9.79 -17.59
C ILE A 100 11.04 10.96 -16.78
N GLN A 101 11.63 10.70 -15.60
CA GLN A 101 12.29 11.73 -14.80
C GLN A 101 13.56 12.29 -15.47
N TRP A 102 14.22 11.50 -16.32
CA TRP A 102 15.40 11.97 -17.03
C TRP A 102 15.04 12.82 -18.26
N ILE A 103 13.88 12.55 -18.88
CA ILE A 103 13.40 13.27 -20.07
C ILE A 103 12.71 14.60 -19.71
N LEU A 104 12.07 14.68 -18.55
CA LEU A 104 11.15 15.74 -18.14
C LEU A 104 11.70 16.51 -16.93
#